data_AF-A0A399SVQ0-F1
#
_entry.id   AF-A0A399SVQ0-F1
#
_cell.length_a   1.000
_cell.length_b   1.000
_cell.length_c   1.000
_cell.angle_alpha   90.00
_cell.angle_beta   90.00
_cell.angle_gamma   90.00
#
_symmetry.space_group_name_H-M   'P 1'
#
loop_
_entity.id
_entity.type
_entity.pdbx_description
1 polymer ?
#
loop_
_entity_poly.entity_id
_entity_poly.type
_entity_poly.pdbx_seq_one_letter_code
_entity_poly.pdbx_strand_id
1 'polypeptide(L)' 'MAAMKPRTGDGPMEAVKEGRLIIVRVPLEGGGRLVVSVNDAEAKELHDALAAVTSAS' A
#
# COMPACT_ATOMS: atom_id res chain seq x y z
N MET A 1 -0.91 17.65 28.31
CA MET A 1 -1.12 16.41 27.52
C MET A 1 -1.15 16.82 26.06
N ALA A 2 -0.13 16.49 25.26
CA ALA A 2 -0.15 16.82 23.85
C ALA A 2 -1.16 15.89 23.16
N ALA A 3 -2.23 16.44 22.60
CA ALA A 3 -3.10 15.71 21.69
C ALA A 3 -2.28 15.44 20.41
N MET A 4 -1.59 14.29 20.36
CA MET A 4 -1.01 13.83 19.11
C MET A 4 -2.18 13.63 18.14
N LYS A 5 -2.19 14.41 17.06
CA LYS A 5 -3.12 14.22 15.95
C LYS A 5 -3.10 12.72 15.59
N PRO A 6 -4.24 12.04 15.41
CA PRO A 6 -4.25 10.64 15.01
C PRO A 6 -3.34 10.50 13.81
N ARG A 7 -2.27 9.71 13.94
CA ARG A 7 -1.36 9.47 12.83
C ARG A 7 -2.16 8.64 11.83
N THR A 8 -2.74 9.29 10.82
CA THR A 8 -3.31 8.61 9.66
C THR A 8 -2.16 7.91 8.95
N GLY A 9 -1.79 6.71 9.40
CA GLY A 9 -0.59 6.01 8.94
C GLY A 9 -0.18 4.76 9.73
N ASP A 10 -0.68 4.52 10.95
CA ASP A 10 -0.27 3.35 11.78
C ASP A 10 -0.94 2.01 11.37
N GLY A 11 -1.67 1.95 10.27
CA GLY A 11 -2.34 0.73 9.79
C GLY A 11 -1.45 -0.10 8.87
N PRO A 12 -1.63 -1.43 8.80
CA PRO A 12 -0.88 -2.28 7.87
C PRO A 12 -1.11 -1.85 6.42
N MET A 13 -0.28 -2.36 5.50
CA MET A 13 -0.61 -2.27 4.08
C MET A 13 -1.94 -2.97 3.81
N GLU A 14 -2.79 -2.38 2.96
CA GLU A 14 -4.08 -2.94 2.58
C GLU A 14 -4.24 -2.95 1.06
N ALA A 15 -4.92 -3.96 0.52
CA ALA A 15 -5.34 -4.01 -0.87
C ALA A 15 -6.80 -4.49 -0.95
N VAL A 16 -7.67 -3.74 -1.63
CA VAL A 16 -9.10 -4.04 -1.75
C VAL A 16 -9.53 -3.91 -3.21
N LYS A 17 -10.34 -4.85 -3.71
CA LYS A 17 -10.92 -4.77 -5.06
C LYS A 17 -12.19 -3.94 -5.04
N GLU A 18 -12.19 -2.84 -5.79
CA GLU A 18 -13.34 -1.95 -5.97
C GLU A 18 -13.73 -1.94 -7.45
N GLY A 19 -14.74 -2.75 -7.79
CA GLY A 19 -15.15 -2.96 -9.18
C GLY A 19 -14.05 -3.63 -10.00
N ARG A 20 -13.53 -2.91 -11.01
CA ARG A 20 -12.47 -3.40 -11.91
C ARG A 20 -11.06 -3.04 -11.45
N LEU A 21 -10.93 -2.20 -10.42
CA LEU A 21 -9.66 -1.69 -9.94
C LEU A 21 -9.34 -2.26 -8.56
N ILE A 22 -8.06 -2.29 -8.24
CA ILE A 22 -7.53 -2.65 -6.94
C ILE A 22 -6.97 -1.39 -6.30
N ILE A 23 -7.50 -1.04 -5.13
CA ILE A 23 -7.03 0.08 -4.32
C ILE A 23 -6.01 -0.46 -3.33
N VAL A 24 -4.77 0.00 -3.43
CA VAL A 24 -3.68 -0.34 -2.51
C VAL A 24 -3.39 0.87 -1.62
N ARG A 25 -3.32 0.65 -0.30
CA ARG A 25 -3.02 1.64 0.72
C ARG A 25 -1.73 1.27 1.42
N VAL A 26 -0.69 2.09 1.25
CA VAL A 26 0.64 1.89 1.84
C VAL A 26 0.88 2.94 2.92
N PRO A 27 1.10 2.56 4.19
CA PRO A 27 1.51 3.51 5.23
C PRO A 27 2.91 4.06 4.92
N LEU A 28 3.12 5.36 5.13
CA LEU A 28 4.41 6.02 4.89
C LEU A 28 5.12 6.36 6.20
N GLU A 29 6.44 6.20 6.22
CA GLU A 29 7.27 6.71 7.32
C GLU A 29 7.22 8.25 7.33
N GLY A 30 6.85 8.84 8.47
CA GLY A 30 6.57 10.27 8.59
C GLY A 30 5.08 10.63 8.60
N GLY A 31 4.20 9.64 8.41
CA GLY A 31 2.75 9.79 8.47
C GLY A 31 2.09 9.97 7.11
N GLY A 32 0.79 9.71 7.05
CA GLY A 32 0.04 9.63 5.80
C GLY A 32 -0.05 8.22 5.25
N ARG A 33 -0.80 8.08 4.16
CA ARG A 33 -0.90 6.84 3.37
C ARG A 33 -0.80 7.20 1.91
N LEU A 34 0.03 6.48 1.17
CA LEU A 34 -0.03 6.46 -0.28
C LEU A 34 -1.21 5.58 -0.68
N VAL A 35 -2.12 6.11 -1.49
CA VAL A 35 -3.24 5.35 -2.06
C VAL A 35 -3.04 5.30 -3.56
N VAL A 36 -2.93 4.10 -4.11
CA VAL A 36 -2.82 3.87 -5.55
C VAL A 36 -3.98 2.99 -6.02
N SER A 37 -4.44 3.25 -7.24
CA SER A 37 -5.42 2.44 -7.93
C SER A 37 -4.74 1.80 -9.11
N VAL A 38 -4.83 0.48 -9.21
CA VAL A 38 -4.22 -0.31 -10.29
C VAL A 38 -5.24 -1.29 -10.86
N ASN A 39 -5.05 -1.69 -12.12
CA ASN A 39 -5.78 -2.81 -12.70
C ASN A 39 -5.08 -4.15 -12.40
N ASP A 40 -5.69 -5.26 -12.83
CA ASP A 40 -5.17 -6.61 -12.55
C ASP A 40 -3.77 -6.87 -13.15
N ALA A 41 -3.45 -6.28 -14.31
CA ALA A 41 -2.15 -6.46 -14.96
C ALA A 41 -1.06 -5.68 -14.21
N GLU A 42 -1.33 -4.42 -13.88
CA GLU A 42 -0.43 -3.55 -13.11
C GLU A 42 -0.17 -4.11 -11.70
N ALA A 43 -1.20 -4.68 -11.06
CA ALA A 43 -1.04 -5.33 -9.76
C ALA A 43 -0.10 -6.54 -9.82
N LYS A 44 -0.17 -7.31 -10.92
CA LYS A 44 0.72 -8.46 -11.13
C LYS A 44 2.16 -8.01 -11.38
N GLU A 45 2.35 -6.98 -12.18
CA GLU A 45 3.68 -6.40 -12.42
C GLU A 45 4.31 -5.88 -11.12
N LEU A 46 3.53 -5.18 -10.28
CA LEU A 46 3.98 -4.73 -8.96
C LEU A 46 4.35 -5.91 -8.06
N HIS A 47 3.54 -6.96 -8.03
CA HIS A 47 3.86 -8.19 -7.29
C HIS A 47 5.20 -8.78 -7.73
N ASP A 48 5.42 -8.94 -9.04
CA ASP A 48 6.61 -9.57 -9.58
C ASP A 48 7.87 -8.74 -9.29
N ALA A 49 7.78 -7.41 -9.38
CA ALA A 49 8.86 -6.49 -9.02
C ALA A 49 9.25 -6.60 -7.53
N LEU A 50 8.26 -6.69 -6.64
CA LEU A 50 8.50 -6.86 -5.19
C LEU A 50 9.01 -8.27 -4.85
N ALA A 51 8.48 -9.30 -5.52
CA ALA A 51 8.93 -10.67 -5.35
C ALA A 51 10.43 -10.80 -5.70
N ALA A 52 10.86 -10.21 -6.82
CA ALA A 52 12.25 -10.27 -7.27
C ALA A 52 13.28 -9.75 -6.24
N VAL A 53 12.90 -8.76 -5.41
CA VAL A 53 13.79 -8.20 -4.38
C VAL A 53 13.63 -8.85 -3.01
N THR A 54 12.53 -9.58 -2.77
CA THR A 54 12.27 -10.27 -1.49
C THR A 54 12.63 -11.76 -1.53
N SER A 55 12.67 -12.37 -2.72
CA SER A 55 13.03 -13.78 -2.91
C SER A 55 14.50 -14.01 -3.26
N ALA A 56 15.28 -12.95 -3.47
CA ALA A 56 16.73 -13.04 -3.60
C ALA A 56 17.35 -13.25 -2.22
N SER A 57 17.44 -14.51 -1.81
CA SER A 57 18.23 -14.99 -0.66
C SER A 57 19.16 -16.10 -1.12
#